data_AF-A0A7C2TSV9-F1
#
_entry.id   AF-A0A7C2TSV9-F1
#
_cell.length_a   1.000
_cell.length_b   1.000
_cell.length_c   1.000
_cell.angle_alpha   90.00
_cell.angle_beta   90.00
_cell.angle_gamma   90.00
#
_symmetry.space_group_name_H-M   'P 1'
#
loop_
_entity.id
_entity.type
_entity.pdbx_description
1 polymer ?
#
loop_
_entity_poly.entity_id
_entity_poly.type
_entity_poly.pdbx_seq_one_letter_code
_entity_poly.pdbx_strand_id
1 'polypeptide(L)'
;VGGEAGVVVRDSAVDALCHGAALSGVGIIRSPSFGKGELVTVWTGKGELICLGEALVSSEKTAPGEHGLVIAPRTVFMAPGTYPRGWKRRS
;
A
#
# COMPACT_ATOMS: atom_id res chain seq x y z
N VAL A 1 13.75 8.48 8.49
CA VAL A 1 12.88 9.67 8.37
C VAL A 1 12.00 9.52 7.13
N GLY A 2 10.70 9.25 7.30
CA GLY A 2 9.73 9.09 6.19
C GLY A 2 8.64 8.04 6.45
N GLY A 3 9.02 6.79 6.75
CA GLY A 3 8.09 5.65 6.81
C GLY A 3 7.44 5.31 8.17
N GLU A 4 7.54 6.20 9.18
CA GLU A 4 6.89 5.98 10.49
C GLU A 4 5.46 6.53 10.54
N ALA A 5 5.14 7.51 9.68
CA ALA A 5 3.81 8.11 9.57
C ALA A 5 3.00 7.60 8.36
N GLY A 6 3.45 6.52 7.72
CA GLY A 6 2.88 6.01 6.48
C GLY A 6 2.57 4.51 6.52
N VAL A 7 1.77 4.07 5.56
CA VAL A 7 1.37 2.68 5.39
C VAL A 7 2.50 1.93 4.73
N VAL A 8 3.03 0.90 5.38
CA VAL A 8 4.14 0.11 4.87
C VAL A 8 3.64 -1.22 4.34
N VAL A 9 4.07 -1.57 3.14
CA VAL A 9 3.55 -2.71 2.38
C VAL A 9 4.60 -3.79 2.16
N ARG A 10 4.12 -5.01 1.89
CA ARG A 10 4.94 -6.12 1.41
C ARG A 10 5.54 -5.79 0.06
N ASP A 11 6.77 -6.21 -0.17
CA ASP A 11 7.48 -6.05 -1.46
C ASP A 11 6.68 -6.62 -2.64
N SER A 12 5.89 -7.68 -2.43
CA SER A 12 5.03 -8.28 -3.45
C SER A 12 3.87 -7.40 -3.91
N ALA A 13 3.48 -6.38 -3.13
CA ALA A 13 2.42 -5.44 -3.46
C ALA A 13 2.95 -4.19 -4.20
N VAL A 14 4.26 -3.95 -4.17
CA VAL A 14 4.86 -2.69 -4.65
C VAL A 14 4.60 -2.48 -6.14
N ASP A 15 4.94 -3.46 -6.99
CA ASP A 15 4.73 -3.32 -8.44
C ASP A 15 3.25 -3.12 -8.79
N ALA A 16 2.33 -3.68 -8.00
CA ALA A 16 0.90 -3.57 -8.24
C ALA A 16 0.43 -2.14 -8.00
N LEU A 17 0.92 -1.54 -6.91
CA LEU A 17 0.69 -0.14 -6.58
C LEU A 17 1.29 0.80 -7.63
N CYS A 18 2.48 0.49 -8.16
CA CYS A 18 3.09 1.25 -9.25
C CYS A 18 2.21 1.24 -10.51
N HIS A 19 1.45 0.17 -10.72
CA HIS A 19 0.47 0.04 -11.80
C HIS A 19 -0.94 0.56 -11.45
N GLY A 20 -1.12 1.19 -10.27
CA GLY A 20 -2.38 1.79 -9.85
C GLY A 20 -3.39 0.84 -9.23
N ALA A 21 -3.00 -0.40 -8.88
CA ALA A 21 -3.90 -1.33 -8.22
C ALA A 21 -4.27 -0.88 -6.79
N ALA A 22 -5.50 -1.10 -6.38
CA ALA A 22 -5.92 -0.88 -5.00
C ALA A 22 -5.19 -1.85 -4.04
N LEU A 23 -4.77 -1.33 -2.89
CA LEU A 23 -4.08 -2.08 -1.85
C LEU A 23 -5.08 -2.90 -1.03
N SER A 24 -4.86 -4.19 -0.96
CA SER A 24 -5.55 -5.07 0.00
C SER A 24 -4.89 -4.98 1.38
N GLY A 25 -5.64 -5.22 2.45
CA GLY A 25 -5.10 -5.35 3.81
C GLY A 25 -4.02 -6.45 3.92
N VAL A 26 -4.11 -7.49 3.09
CA VAL A 26 -3.09 -8.55 2.92
C VAL A 26 -1.76 -8.00 2.42
N GLY A 27 -1.75 -6.83 1.75
CA GLY A 27 -0.53 -6.16 1.32
C GLY A 27 0.13 -5.32 2.42
N ILE A 28 -0.58 -5.02 3.51
CA ILE A 28 -0.11 -4.12 4.58
C ILE A 28 0.70 -4.89 5.61
N ILE A 29 1.87 -4.35 5.98
CA ILE A 29 2.71 -4.83 7.08
C ILE A 29 2.39 -4.03 8.36
N ARG A 30 2.33 -2.70 8.24
CA ARG A 30 1.96 -1.80 9.34
C ARG A 30 1.36 -0.52 8.78
N SER A 31 0.59 0.18 9.61
CA SER A 31 0.02 1.47 9.28
C SER A 31 -0.20 2.31 10.53
N PRO A 32 -0.17 3.65 10.43
CA PRO A 32 -0.72 4.52 11.46
C PRO A 32 -2.25 4.40 11.49
N SER A 33 -2.88 5.09 12.45
CA SER A 33 -4.33 5.30 12.41
C SER A 33 -4.70 6.25 11.27
N PHE A 34 -5.75 5.92 10.52
CA PHE A 34 -6.29 6.76 9.45
C PHE A 34 -7.81 6.60 9.33
N GLY A 35 -8.47 7.70 8.96
CA GLY A 35 -9.90 7.73 8.66
C GLY A 35 -10.23 7.31 7.23
N LYS A 36 -11.50 6.96 6.99
CA LYS A 36 -11.99 6.76 5.62
C LYS A 36 -11.96 8.08 4.84
N GLY A 37 -11.46 8.04 3.61
CA GLY A 37 -11.27 9.18 2.72
C GLY A 37 -10.00 9.99 3.00
N GLU A 38 -9.24 9.63 4.03
CA GLU A 38 -8.00 10.32 4.37
C GLU A 38 -6.90 10.04 3.35
N LEU A 39 -6.08 11.05 3.08
CA LEU A 39 -4.92 10.93 2.22
C LEU A 39 -3.74 10.37 3.03
N VAL A 40 -3.23 9.22 2.60
CA VAL A 40 -2.16 8.48 3.27
C VAL A 40 -0.96 8.30 2.36
N THR A 41 0.22 8.20 2.95
CA THR A 41 1.47 7.89 2.24
C THR A 41 1.73 6.39 2.28
N VAL A 42 2.14 5.79 1.16
CA VAL A 42 2.41 4.35 1.05
C VAL A 42 3.89 4.12 0.75
N TRP A 43 4.53 3.26 1.53
CA TRP A 43 5.98 3.08 1.57
C TRP A 43 6.40 1.61 1.46
N THR A 44 7.61 1.37 0.94
CA THR A 44 8.28 0.06 1.04
C THR A 44 8.80 -0.17 2.46
N GLY A 45 9.09 -1.44 2.80
CA GLY A 45 9.79 -1.77 4.04
C GLY A 45 11.17 -1.13 4.19
N LYS A 46 11.77 -0.67 3.07
CA LYS A 46 13.08 -0.01 3.01
C LYS A 46 12.99 1.51 3.15
N GLY A 47 11.79 2.07 3.29
CA GLY A 47 11.60 3.52 3.46
C GLY A 47 11.55 4.30 2.15
N GLU A 48 11.20 3.66 1.04
CA GLU A 48 11.00 4.33 -0.26
C GLU A 48 9.52 4.68 -0.44
N LEU A 49 9.23 5.88 -0.91
CA LEU A 49 7.86 6.32 -1.19
C LEU A 49 7.36 5.67 -2.49
N ILE A 50 6.20 5.03 -2.42
CA ILE A 50 5.56 4.39 -3.58
C ILE A 50 4.54 5.35 -4.18
N CYS A 51 3.54 5.74 -3.38
CA CYS A 51 2.42 6.58 -3.83
C CYS A 51 1.76 7.33 -2.66
N LEU A 52 0.97 8.35 -3.00
CA LEU A 52 -0.14 8.80 -2.17
C LEU A 52 -1.37 7.95 -2.48
N GLY A 53 -2.10 7.57 -1.46
CA GLY A 53 -3.35 6.82 -1.59
C GLY A 53 -4.46 7.44 -0.76
N GLU A 54 -5.70 7.15 -1.13
CA GLU A 54 -6.88 7.46 -0.35
C GLU A 54 -7.34 6.22 0.40
N ALA A 55 -7.60 6.37 1.70
CA ALA A 55 -8.13 5.31 2.54
C ALA A 55 -9.60 5.00 2.17
N LEU A 56 -9.89 3.78 1.74
CA LEU A 56 -11.24 3.32 1.40
C LEU A 56 -12.06 2.95 2.64
N VAL A 57 -11.37 2.62 3.73
CA VAL A 57 -11.90 2.22 5.04
C VAL A 57 -11.08 2.90 6.14
N SER A 58 -11.60 2.93 7.37
CA SER A 58 -10.82 3.35 8.54
C SER A 58 -9.89 2.21 8.98
N SER A 59 -8.70 2.55 9.49
CA SER A 59 -7.75 1.58 10.06
C SER A 59 -8.34 0.78 11.23
N GLU A 60 -9.34 1.31 11.94
CA GLU A 60 -10.04 0.59 13.02
C GLU A 60 -10.90 -0.56 12.49
N LYS A 61 -11.28 -0.52 11.21
CA LYS A 61 -12.15 -1.51 10.57
C LYS A 61 -11.37 -2.56 9.78
N THR A 62 -10.05 -2.46 9.70
CA THR A 62 -9.24 -3.42 8.95
C THR A 62 -7.86 -3.57 9.58
N ALA A 63 -7.54 -4.79 10.00
CA ALA A 63 -6.22 -5.11 10.52
C ALA A 63 -5.23 -5.46 9.38
N PRO A 64 -3.92 -5.15 9.53
CA PRO A 64 -2.90 -5.63 8.60
C PRO A 64 -2.96 -7.15 8.43
N GLY A 65 -2.97 -7.63 7.18
CA GLY A 65 -3.10 -9.05 6.84
C GLY A 65 -4.53 -9.51 6.55
N GLU A 66 -5.56 -8.71 6.82
CA GLU A 66 -6.95 -9.06 6.50
C GLU A 66 -7.30 -8.84 5.02
N HIS A 67 -8.27 -9.62 4.55
CA HIS A 67 -8.83 -9.44 3.21
C HIS A 67 -9.68 -8.17 3.14
N GLY A 68 -9.66 -7.50 1.99
CA GLY A 68 -10.45 -6.31 1.72
C GLY A 68 -9.60 -5.19 1.14
N LEU A 69 -10.22 -4.32 0.33
CA LEU A 69 -9.54 -3.16 -0.25
C LEU A 69 -9.47 -2.04 0.78
N VAL A 70 -8.26 -1.54 1.04
CA VAL A 70 -7.99 -0.61 2.13
C VAL A 70 -7.58 0.75 1.61
N ILE A 71 -6.75 0.81 0.56
CA ILE A 71 -6.22 2.08 0.01
C ILE A 71 -6.29 2.05 -1.51
N ALA A 72 -6.78 3.13 -2.12
CA ALA A 72 -6.71 3.34 -3.56
C ALA A 72 -5.57 4.33 -3.90
N PRO A 73 -4.62 4.00 -4.79
CA PRO A 73 -3.60 4.93 -5.23
C PRO A 73 -4.20 6.18 -5.90
N ARG A 74 -3.71 7.36 -5.52
CA ARG A 74 -4.07 8.67 -6.10
C ARG A 74 -2.93 9.19 -7.00
N THR A 75 -1.72 9.24 -6.46
CA THR A 75 -0.53 9.72 -7.18
C THR A 75 0.61 8.75 -6.95
N VAL A 76 1.09 8.12 -8.02
CA VAL A 76 2.20 7.16 -7.98
C VAL A 76 3.51 7.88 -8.30
N PHE A 77 4.53 7.69 -7.47
CA PHE A 77 5.87 8.26 -7.68
C PHE A 77 6.88 7.20 -8.12
N MET A 78 6.74 5.97 -7.61
CA MET A 78 7.65 4.88 -7.94
C MET A 78 7.36 4.33 -9.34
N ALA A 79 8.43 4.13 -10.12
CA ALA A 79 8.32 3.58 -11.46
C ALA A 79 7.88 2.09 -11.42
N PRO A 80 7.01 1.64 -12.34
CA PRO A 80 6.75 0.22 -12.52
C PRO A 80 8.02 -0.57 -12.84
N GLY A 81 8.14 -1.80 -12.35
CA GLY A 81 9.31 -2.66 -12.55
C GLY A 81 10.49 -2.40 -11.61
N THR A 82 10.42 -1.40 -10.71
CA THR A 82 11.41 -1.23 -9.63
C THR A 82 11.44 -2.44 -8.68
N TYR A 83 10.27 -3.08 -8.49
CA TYR A 83 10.14 -4.33 -7.74
C TYR A 83 9.60 -5.44 -8.66
N PRO A 84 9.97 -6.71 -8.42
CA PRO A 84 9.46 -7.82 -9.21
C PRO A 84 7.95 -8.00 -9.00
N ARG A 85 7.23 -8.38 -10.06
CA ARG A 85 5.81 -8.71 -10.01
C ARG A 85 5.52 -9.80 -8.97
N GLY A 86 4.77 -9.44 -7.93
CA GLY A 86 4.33 -10.36 -6.88
C GLY A 86 3.16 -11.26 -7.29
N TRP A 87 2.37 -10.88 -8.29
CA TRP A 87 1.23 -11.68 -8.79
C TRP A 87 1.64 -12.73 -9.83
N LYS A 88 2.63 -13.58 -9.54
CA LYS A 88 2.89 -14.69 -10.46
C LYS A 88 1.78 -15.74 -10.31
N ARG A 89 0.93 -15.88 -11.34
CA ARG A 89 0.03 -17.03 -11.49
C ARG A 89 0.92 -18.27 -11.52
N ARG A 90 0.80 -19.15 -10.52
CA ARG A 90 1.27 -20.53 -10.66
C ARG A 90 0.36 -21.13 -11.74
N SER A 91 0.86 -21.22 -12.97
CA SER A 91 0.26 -22.06 -14.02
C SER A 91 0.48 -23.52 -13.69
#